data_AF-A0A0M8WZ51-F1
#
_entry.id   AF-A0A0M8WZ51-F1
#
_cell.length_a   1.000
_cell.length_b   1.000
_cell.length_c   1.000
_cell.angle_alpha   90.00
_cell.angle_beta   90.00
_cell.angle_gamma   90.00
#
_symmetry.space_group_name_H-M   'P 1'
#
loop_
_entity.id
_entity.type
_entity.pdbx_description
1 polymer ?
#
loop_
_entity_poly.entity_id
_entity_poly.type
_entity_poly.pdbx_seq_one_letter_code
_entity_poly.pdbx_strand_id
1 'polypeptide(L)'
;MTAVDVSGEAFGERVGPTAPALADAAELGELHEADYVVAGRDDGDVVTLYGRDADGSWSVIAADIDVETAEEVCLWFDLTQHYPGRPAAGSGRAGHPLDHVPTPEGGRMTAAQAVSLVVERIRARRLDYPTQGLAADRFEAGWSVYAPVDVDESDPMAFLDMPVGRSVFLVSDAGRVKEMSSAIPPRQAEEMFGAEEAYVRRAPAEERFMADLRDEVMRLDSASGGSAGISSFTVDTPDEEAVAARASRLIAPIAQQLALLGPPGWDHLTAAFSFTVSGEVARLRFRSGNRSTEVRIPEQLAVLVRRQRHLAARMPAGPWWRLLLTVSHSAGTNARITTEYDYGDRPFPDDHLLAPGHYRDDLAAYPRAHTPAWLSAYIGSADGGGPAAHTTAQAAGAATRPAPPRQDRTAPPGPAQPGPVPVLDTLVRRRRLYADPQVITFGRHTLALDQVEWVSYTATHTATKRFLFPTTHDTAWDFAVGKYPYYGGPVIRVHFSQAGRRADQPDEWTFLVNLARRYLEPRLLTDLVTQVRRGETITVGGSVKVDQSGIACPKPRLSVPWESISAVQPHNGMIYVHQVGVEKPVLTVPLSHPNAGLIPDLFAALMP
;
A
#
# COMPACT_ATOMS: atom_id res chain seq x y z
N MET A 1 7.74 -24.48 18.77
CA MET A 1 8.27 -23.37 17.95
C MET A 1 9.49 -23.88 17.24
N THR A 2 9.61 -23.58 15.96
CA THR A 2 10.69 -24.07 15.11
C THR A 2 11.28 -22.90 14.34
N ALA A 3 12.57 -22.64 14.50
CA ALA A 3 13.30 -21.69 13.68
C ALA A 3 13.59 -22.33 12.32
N VAL A 4 13.21 -21.66 11.24
CA VAL A 4 13.29 -22.19 9.88
C VAL A 4 13.93 -21.18 8.92
N ASP A 5 14.51 -21.64 7.82
CA ASP A 5 14.80 -20.75 6.68
C ASP A 5 13.59 -20.60 5.76
N VAL A 6 13.78 -19.81 4.70
CA VAL A 6 12.81 -19.60 3.61
C VAL A 6 12.42 -20.89 2.87
N SER A 7 13.24 -21.94 2.93
CA SER A 7 12.93 -23.24 2.34
C SER A 7 12.11 -24.14 3.28
N GLY A 8 11.97 -23.74 4.55
CA GLY A 8 11.32 -24.53 5.60
C GLY A 8 12.27 -25.46 6.33
N GLU A 9 13.59 -25.41 6.06
CA GLU A 9 14.58 -26.23 6.76
C GLU A 9 14.68 -25.75 8.22
N ALA A 10 14.49 -26.68 9.16
CA ALA A 10 14.51 -26.38 10.59
C ALA A 10 15.94 -26.36 11.15
N PHE A 11 16.28 -25.30 11.89
CA PHE A 11 17.59 -25.14 12.53
C PHE A 11 17.56 -25.29 14.06
N GLY A 12 16.37 -25.22 14.65
CA GLY A 12 16.21 -25.24 16.09
C GLY A 12 14.75 -25.34 16.49
N GLU A 13 14.48 -26.04 17.58
CA GLU A 13 13.14 -26.23 18.11
C GLU A 13 13.10 -25.88 19.59
N ARG A 14 12.00 -25.26 20.00
CA ARG A 14 11.66 -24.99 21.40
C ARG A 14 10.20 -25.34 21.64
N VAL A 15 9.98 -26.32 22.52
CA VAL A 15 8.65 -26.76 22.95
C VAL A 15 8.34 -26.15 24.31
N GLY A 16 7.11 -25.68 24.49
CA GLY A 16 6.66 -25.05 25.73
C GLY A 16 5.17 -25.30 25.98
N PRO A 17 4.71 -25.19 27.24
CA PRO A 17 3.32 -25.51 27.60
C PRO A 17 2.31 -24.42 27.24
N THR A 18 2.75 -23.27 26.70
CA THR A 18 1.89 -22.11 26.42
C THR A 18 2.15 -21.58 25.01
N ALA A 19 1.16 -20.87 24.46
CA ALA A 19 1.30 -20.23 23.15
C ALA A 19 2.39 -19.14 23.21
N PRO A 20 3.34 -19.12 22.27
CA PRO A 20 4.48 -18.23 22.34
C PRO A 20 4.09 -16.77 22.08
N ALA A 21 4.70 -15.86 22.84
CA ALA A 21 4.64 -14.43 22.55
C ALA A 21 5.61 -14.09 21.40
N LEU A 22 5.41 -12.93 20.78
CA LEU A 22 6.31 -12.40 19.75
C LEU A 22 7.77 -12.33 20.24
N ALA A 23 7.99 -12.00 21.52
CA ALA A 23 9.32 -11.94 22.11
C ALA A 23 10.01 -13.32 22.16
N ASP A 24 9.26 -14.39 22.43
CA ASP A 24 9.80 -15.75 22.50
C ASP A 24 10.23 -16.24 21.12
N ALA A 25 9.44 -15.91 20.09
CA ALA A 25 9.76 -16.19 18.70
C ALA A 25 11.00 -15.40 18.24
N ALA A 26 11.08 -14.10 18.56
CA ALA A 26 12.24 -13.28 18.24
C ALA A 26 13.52 -13.82 18.91
N GLU A 27 13.47 -14.20 20.18
CA GLU A 27 14.62 -14.79 20.88
C GLU A 27 15.11 -16.08 20.21
N LEU A 28 14.18 -16.97 19.81
CA LEU A 28 14.52 -18.20 19.12
C LEU A 28 15.12 -17.93 17.72
N GLY A 29 14.56 -16.97 16.99
CA GLY A 29 15.07 -16.57 15.68
C GLY A 29 16.49 -16.01 15.75
N GLU A 30 16.75 -15.08 16.67
CA GLU A 30 18.10 -14.52 16.87
C GLU A 30 19.10 -15.60 17.34
N LEU A 31 18.68 -16.53 18.20
CA LEU A 31 19.55 -17.62 18.69
C LEU A 31 20.06 -18.51 17.56
N HIS A 32 19.22 -18.75 16.54
CA HIS A 32 19.53 -19.64 15.42
C HIS A 32 19.90 -18.91 14.13
N GLU A 33 20.07 -17.59 14.17
CA GLU A 33 20.30 -16.74 12.99
C GLU A 33 19.27 -17.00 11.88
N ALA A 34 18.01 -17.20 12.28
CA ALA A 34 16.89 -17.48 11.39
C ALA A 34 16.00 -16.25 11.24
N ASP A 35 15.58 -15.96 10.01
CA ASP A 35 14.65 -14.86 9.72
C ASP A 35 13.19 -15.23 10.01
N TYR A 36 12.90 -16.52 10.22
CA TYR A 36 11.56 -17.05 10.37
C TYR A 36 11.43 -18.03 11.54
N VAL A 37 10.29 -17.96 12.22
CA VAL A 37 9.91 -18.92 13.25
C VAL A 37 8.47 -19.35 13.01
N VAL A 38 8.22 -20.66 13.06
CA VAL A 38 6.89 -21.24 12.96
C VAL A 38 6.49 -21.79 14.33
N ALA A 39 5.27 -21.48 14.79
CA ALA A 39 4.72 -22.03 16.01
C ALA A 39 3.38 -22.72 15.73
N GLY A 40 3.32 -24.03 15.96
CA GLY A 40 2.10 -24.82 15.95
C GLY A 40 1.84 -25.47 17.30
N ARG A 41 0.67 -26.08 17.45
CA ARG A 41 0.42 -27.09 18.48
C ARG A 41 0.81 -28.45 17.92
N ASP A 42 1.35 -29.33 18.76
CA ASP A 42 1.74 -30.70 18.35
C ASP A 42 0.58 -31.48 17.69
N ASP A 43 -0.66 -31.18 18.10
CA ASP A 43 -1.88 -31.86 17.66
C ASP A 43 -2.68 -31.05 16.62
N GLY A 44 -2.14 -29.92 16.13
CA GLY A 44 -2.89 -28.94 15.33
C GLY A 44 -2.33 -28.75 13.92
N ASP A 45 -3.24 -28.72 12.94
CA ASP A 45 -2.90 -28.45 11.53
C ASP A 45 -2.67 -26.96 11.22
N VAL A 46 -2.75 -26.09 12.24
CA VAL A 46 -2.60 -24.63 12.11
C VAL A 46 -1.37 -24.12 12.84
N VAL A 47 -0.73 -23.15 12.22
CA VAL A 47 0.51 -22.55 12.68
C VAL A 47 0.42 -21.02 12.66
N THR A 48 1.30 -20.40 13.44
CA THR A 48 1.62 -18.98 13.41
C THR A 48 3.02 -18.80 12.86
N LEU A 49 3.15 -18.01 11.80
CA LEU A 49 4.41 -17.62 11.18
C LEU A 49 4.85 -16.26 11.72
N TYR A 50 6.05 -16.23 12.27
CA TYR A 50 6.76 -15.04 12.69
C TYR A 50 7.90 -14.77 11.71
N GLY A 51 8.17 -13.50 11.44
CA GLY A 51 9.20 -13.09 10.51
C GLY A 51 9.88 -11.81 10.94
N ARG A 52 11.18 -11.74 10.68
CA ARG A 52 12.02 -10.56 10.78
C ARG A 52 11.92 -9.78 9.48
N ASP A 53 11.67 -8.48 9.49
CA ASP A 53 11.73 -7.65 8.28
C ASP A 53 13.15 -7.20 7.95
N ALA A 54 13.35 -6.53 6.81
CA ALA A 54 14.67 -6.05 6.36
C ALA A 54 15.32 -5.04 7.32
N ASP A 55 14.52 -4.36 8.16
CA ASP A 55 15.00 -3.42 9.18
C ASP A 55 15.35 -4.14 10.50
N GLY A 56 15.13 -5.46 10.56
CA GLY A 56 15.42 -6.33 11.70
C GLY A 56 14.29 -6.41 12.73
N SER A 57 13.10 -5.91 12.43
CA SER A 57 11.95 -5.95 13.34
C SER A 57 11.18 -7.26 13.19
N TRP A 58 10.86 -7.89 14.32
CA TRP A 58 10.04 -9.11 14.35
C TRP A 58 8.55 -8.79 14.41
N SER A 59 7.75 -9.50 13.62
CA SER A 59 6.29 -9.41 13.67
C SER A 59 5.62 -10.76 13.38
N VAL A 60 4.34 -10.86 13.74
CA VAL A 60 3.49 -11.97 13.30
C VAL A 60 3.11 -11.71 11.84
N ILE A 61 3.57 -12.56 10.93
CA ILE A 61 3.29 -12.44 9.49
C ILE A 61 1.92 -13.03 9.17
N ALA A 62 1.62 -14.18 9.77
CA ALA A 62 0.33 -14.83 9.65
C ALA A 62 0.05 -15.70 10.86
N ALA A 63 -1.20 -15.74 11.31
CA ALA A 63 -1.65 -16.57 12.42
C ALA A 63 -2.84 -17.43 12.01
N ASP A 64 -2.96 -18.60 12.64
CA ASP A 64 -4.05 -19.56 12.45
C ASP A 64 -4.22 -20.00 10.98
N ILE A 65 -3.10 -20.24 10.29
CA ILE A 65 -3.07 -20.73 8.91
C ILE A 65 -2.49 -22.14 8.85
N ASP A 66 -2.83 -22.91 7.81
CA ASP A 66 -2.19 -24.21 7.58
C ASP A 66 -0.69 -24.07 7.23
N VAL A 67 0.06 -25.15 7.45
CA VAL A 67 1.52 -25.21 7.22
C VAL A 67 1.87 -24.83 5.78
N GLU A 68 1.11 -25.31 4.81
CA GLU A 68 1.41 -25.04 3.40
C GLU A 68 1.20 -23.57 3.03
N THR A 69 0.17 -22.93 3.58
CA THR A 69 -0.01 -21.48 3.48
C THR A 69 1.14 -20.76 4.18
N ALA A 70 1.63 -21.25 5.32
CA ALA A 70 2.74 -20.62 6.03
C ALA A 70 4.03 -20.65 5.21
N GLU A 71 4.35 -21.75 4.55
CA GLU A 71 5.48 -21.84 3.61
C GLU A 71 5.37 -20.81 2.47
N GLU A 72 4.18 -20.67 1.88
CA GLU A 72 3.96 -19.78 0.74
C GLU A 72 3.94 -18.29 1.13
N VAL A 73 3.46 -17.98 2.33
CA VAL A 73 3.51 -16.64 2.92
C VAL A 73 4.95 -16.31 3.33
N CYS A 74 5.71 -17.27 3.85
CA CYS A 74 7.13 -17.14 4.16
C CYS A 74 7.92 -16.79 2.89
N LEU A 75 7.79 -17.58 1.82
CA LEU A 75 8.41 -17.32 0.52
C LEU A 75 8.04 -15.96 -0.06
N TRP A 76 6.76 -15.57 0.07
CA TRP A 76 6.31 -14.26 -0.38
C TRP A 76 6.95 -13.14 0.43
N PHE A 77 6.98 -13.29 1.75
CA PHE A 77 7.55 -12.29 2.64
C PHE A 77 9.04 -12.14 2.36
N ASP A 78 9.77 -13.24 2.20
CA ASP A 78 11.17 -13.24 1.79
C ASP A 78 11.39 -12.46 0.49
N LEU A 79 10.62 -12.78 -0.54
CA LEU A 79 10.65 -12.11 -1.84
C LEU A 79 10.51 -10.58 -1.71
N THR A 80 9.71 -10.10 -0.75
CA THR A 80 9.45 -8.66 -0.56
C THR A 80 10.35 -7.97 0.46
N GLN A 81 10.96 -8.70 1.38
CA GLN A 81 11.74 -8.15 2.49
C GLN A 81 13.24 -8.35 2.30
N HIS A 82 13.66 -9.55 1.91
CA HIS A 82 15.05 -10.01 2.01
C HIS A 82 15.66 -10.42 0.69
N TYR A 83 14.84 -10.57 -0.34
CA TYR A 83 15.30 -10.95 -1.66
C TYR A 83 16.07 -9.88 -2.48
N PRO A 84 16.12 -8.56 -2.18
CA PRO A 84 16.79 -7.64 -3.08
C PRO A 84 18.33 -7.73 -2.98
N GLY A 85 18.95 -8.43 -3.93
CA GLY A 85 20.36 -8.29 -4.32
C GLY A 85 21.38 -8.82 -3.32
N ARG A 86 21.78 -10.09 -3.49
CA ARG A 86 22.81 -10.77 -2.68
C ARG A 86 24.10 -9.94 -2.60
N PRO A 87 24.68 -9.77 -1.41
CA PRO A 87 25.94 -10.46 -1.17
C PRO A 87 26.03 -11.00 0.26
N ALA A 88 25.88 -12.32 0.40
CA ALA A 88 26.49 -13.04 1.50
C ALA A 88 27.31 -14.17 0.88
N ALA A 89 28.55 -13.81 0.52
CA ALA A 89 29.61 -14.80 0.44
C ALA A 89 29.74 -15.39 1.86
N GLY A 90 29.34 -16.64 2.06
CA GLY A 90 29.70 -17.35 3.28
C GLY A 90 28.78 -18.44 3.83
N SER A 91 27.52 -18.55 3.41
CA SER A 91 26.71 -19.72 3.81
C SER A 91 26.58 -20.68 2.62
N GLY A 92 27.28 -21.81 2.71
CA GLY A 92 27.12 -22.94 1.79
C GLY A 92 25.79 -23.66 1.99
N ARG A 93 24.67 -22.94 1.93
CA ARG A 93 23.31 -23.51 1.96
C ARG A 93 22.75 -23.61 0.54
N ALA A 94 21.97 -24.66 0.29
CA ALA A 94 21.46 -25.07 -1.01
C ALA A 94 20.62 -23.97 -1.72
N GLY A 95 20.42 -24.12 -3.03
CA GLY A 95 19.77 -23.13 -3.91
C GLY A 95 18.44 -22.60 -3.37
N HIS A 96 18.23 -21.29 -3.47
CA HIS A 96 17.06 -20.64 -2.90
C HIS A 96 15.78 -21.09 -3.65
N PRO A 97 14.62 -21.28 -2.99
CA PRO A 97 13.43 -21.86 -3.64
C PRO A 97 12.85 -21.04 -4.79
N LEU A 98 13.27 -19.79 -4.97
CA LEU A 98 12.90 -18.89 -6.06
C LEU A 98 14.00 -18.69 -7.12
N ASP A 99 15.14 -19.37 -7.00
CA ASP A 99 16.24 -19.25 -7.98
C ASP A 99 15.94 -19.95 -9.31
N HIS A 100 14.96 -20.86 -9.33
CA HIS A 100 14.62 -21.64 -10.51
C HIS A 100 13.21 -21.34 -10.99
N VAL A 101 13.11 -20.81 -12.20
CA VAL A 101 11.82 -20.55 -12.85
C VAL A 101 11.34 -21.81 -13.58
N PRO A 102 10.14 -22.34 -13.27
CA PRO A 102 9.59 -23.47 -14.01
C PRO A 102 9.45 -23.17 -15.52
N THR A 103 9.86 -24.14 -16.34
CA THR A 103 9.74 -24.03 -17.80
C THR A 103 8.26 -24.01 -18.17
N PRO A 104 7.79 -23.06 -18.99
CA PRO A 104 6.39 -23.00 -19.38
C PRO A 104 6.01 -24.14 -20.33
N GLU A 105 4.77 -24.62 -20.22
CA GLU A 105 4.21 -25.71 -21.04
C GLU A 105 4.23 -25.41 -22.56
N GLY A 106 4.23 -24.12 -22.94
CA GLY A 106 4.24 -23.66 -24.33
C GLY A 106 5.64 -23.53 -24.98
N GLY A 107 6.70 -23.91 -24.27
CA GLY A 107 8.09 -23.75 -24.75
C GLY A 107 8.63 -22.32 -24.58
N ARG A 108 9.90 -22.11 -24.95
CA ARG A 108 10.59 -20.81 -24.79
C ARG A 108 10.12 -19.81 -25.85
N MET A 109 9.88 -18.57 -25.44
CA MET A 109 9.50 -17.48 -26.33
C MET A 109 10.69 -17.04 -27.20
N THR A 110 10.42 -16.63 -28.44
CA THR A 110 11.45 -16.05 -29.33
C THR A 110 11.64 -14.55 -29.09
N ALA A 111 12.82 -14.01 -29.43
CA ALA A 111 13.11 -12.57 -29.34
C ALA A 111 12.09 -11.71 -30.11
N ALA A 112 11.70 -12.15 -31.32
CA ALA A 112 10.73 -11.43 -32.15
C ALA A 112 9.34 -11.36 -31.51
N GLN A 113 8.91 -12.43 -30.84
CA GLN A 113 7.66 -12.44 -30.08
C GLN A 113 7.72 -11.50 -28.87
N ALA A 114 8.84 -11.50 -28.13
CA ALA A 114 9.05 -10.61 -26.99
C ALA A 114 9.01 -9.12 -27.42
N VAL A 115 9.71 -8.76 -28.50
CA VAL A 115 9.67 -7.40 -29.08
C VAL A 115 8.25 -7.05 -29.53
N SER A 116 7.54 -7.97 -30.18
CA SER A 116 6.16 -7.73 -30.64
C SER A 116 5.21 -7.44 -29.48
N LEU A 117 5.31 -8.21 -28.39
CA LEU A 117 4.53 -7.98 -27.16
C LEU A 117 4.82 -6.62 -26.53
N VAL A 118 6.09 -6.21 -26.51
CA VAL A 118 6.49 -4.91 -25.97
C VAL A 118 6.01 -3.77 -26.86
N VAL A 119 6.11 -3.88 -28.18
CA VAL A 119 5.57 -2.89 -29.12
C VAL A 119 4.06 -2.76 -28.99
N GLU A 120 3.32 -3.86 -28.86
CA GLU A 120 1.89 -3.85 -28.59
C GLU A 120 1.59 -3.15 -27.27
N ARG A 121 2.35 -3.45 -26.21
CA ARG A 121 2.23 -2.82 -24.89
C ARG A 121 2.47 -1.31 -24.93
N ILE A 122 3.54 -0.87 -25.61
CA ILE A 122 3.88 0.55 -25.78
C ILE A 122 2.73 1.29 -26.48
N ARG A 123 2.20 0.72 -27.57
CA ARG A 123 1.07 1.30 -28.31
C ARG A 123 -0.20 1.34 -27.47
N ALA A 124 -0.53 0.25 -26.80
CA ALA A 124 -1.72 0.14 -25.96
C ALA A 124 -1.69 1.13 -24.79
N ARG A 125 -0.51 1.39 -24.22
CA ARG A 125 -0.33 2.32 -23.10
C ARG A 125 0.00 3.75 -23.51
N ARG A 126 0.21 4.00 -24.80
CA ARG A 126 0.71 5.27 -25.35
C ARG A 126 1.95 5.77 -24.61
N LEU A 127 2.89 4.86 -24.32
CA LEU A 127 4.15 5.22 -23.71
C LEU A 127 4.98 6.02 -24.71
N ASP A 128 5.65 7.06 -24.24
CA ASP A 128 6.62 7.82 -25.02
C ASP A 128 7.93 7.02 -25.14
N TYR A 129 7.86 5.93 -25.91
CA TYR A 129 8.93 4.95 -26.08
C TYR A 129 9.00 4.49 -27.54
N PRO A 130 10.19 4.33 -28.14
CA PRO A 130 10.31 3.94 -29.54
C PRO A 130 9.75 2.53 -29.78
N THR A 131 9.06 2.34 -30.91
CA THR A 131 8.51 1.04 -31.32
C THR A 131 9.34 0.34 -32.40
N GLN A 132 10.46 0.94 -32.83
CA GLN A 132 11.38 0.38 -33.82
C GLN A 132 12.80 0.36 -33.24
N GLY A 133 13.64 -0.56 -33.74
CA GLY A 133 15.04 -0.67 -33.31
C GLY A 133 15.24 -1.21 -31.89
N LEU A 134 14.23 -1.88 -31.31
CA LEU A 134 14.34 -2.49 -29.99
C LEU A 134 15.29 -3.70 -30.01
N ALA A 135 16.17 -3.79 -29.03
CA ALA A 135 16.98 -4.95 -28.74
C ALA A 135 16.27 -5.86 -27.73
N ALA A 136 16.58 -7.16 -27.78
CA ALA A 136 16.04 -8.16 -26.86
C ALA A 136 17.15 -9.13 -26.44
N ASP A 137 17.54 -9.04 -25.17
CA ASP A 137 18.56 -9.90 -24.58
C ASP A 137 17.92 -11.04 -23.78
N ARG A 138 18.48 -12.25 -23.92
CA ARG A 138 17.94 -13.45 -23.26
C ARG A 138 18.50 -13.58 -21.85
N PHE A 139 17.64 -13.92 -20.89
CA PHE A 139 18.01 -14.39 -19.55
C PHE A 139 17.19 -15.63 -19.15
N GLU A 140 17.40 -16.18 -17.96
CA GLU A 140 16.81 -17.45 -17.53
C GLU A 140 15.28 -17.45 -17.61
N ALA A 141 14.64 -16.44 -17.01
CA ALA A 141 13.18 -16.34 -16.93
C ALA A 141 12.51 -15.75 -18.18
N GLY A 142 13.28 -15.24 -19.16
CA GLY A 142 12.71 -14.61 -20.35
C GLY A 142 13.65 -13.68 -21.12
N TRP A 143 13.13 -12.50 -21.51
CA TRP A 143 13.78 -11.52 -22.38
C TRP A 143 13.77 -10.12 -21.78
N SER A 144 14.90 -9.41 -21.84
CA SER A 144 15.02 -7.99 -21.52
C SER A 144 14.96 -7.18 -22.80
N VAL A 145 13.91 -6.39 -22.98
CA VAL A 145 13.64 -5.62 -24.20
C VAL A 145 13.81 -4.13 -23.92
N TYR A 146 14.67 -3.48 -24.69
CA TYR A 146 15.00 -2.06 -24.51
C TYR A 146 15.38 -1.39 -25.82
N ALA A 147 15.33 -0.06 -25.84
CA ALA A 147 15.87 0.76 -26.91
C ALA A 147 17.37 0.96 -26.70
N PRO A 148 18.24 0.51 -27.63
CA PRO A 148 19.68 0.74 -27.55
C PRO A 148 20.00 2.24 -27.49
N VAL A 149 21.13 2.56 -26.86
CA VAL A 149 21.64 3.93 -26.76
C VAL A 149 22.89 3.97 -27.60
N ASP A 150 22.88 4.75 -28.68
CA ASP A 150 24.11 5.09 -29.37
C ASP A 150 24.88 6.07 -28.48
N VAL A 151 25.93 5.58 -27.84
CA VAL A 151 26.89 6.41 -27.12
C VAL A 151 28.08 6.61 -28.05
N ASP A 152 28.44 7.86 -28.32
CA ASP A 152 29.68 8.14 -29.03
C ASP A 152 30.85 7.80 -28.11
N GLU A 153 31.46 6.64 -28.31
CA GLU A 153 32.63 6.16 -27.54
C GLU A 153 33.85 7.10 -27.67
N SER A 154 33.82 8.01 -28.63
CA SER A 154 34.86 9.02 -28.87
C SER A 154 34.78 10.21 -27.91
N ASP A 155 33.65 10.41 -27.23
CA ASP A 155 33.43 11.51 -26.28
C ASP A 155 33.43 10.99 -24.82
N PRO A 156 34.47 11.32 -24.02
CA PRO A 156 34.55 10.95 -22.61
C PRO A 156 33.40 11.48 -21.74
N MET A 157 32.63 12.47 -22.21
CA MET A 157 31.51 13.08 -21.51
C MET A 157 30.12 12.55 -21.94
N ALA A 158 30.04 11.70 -22.97
CA ALA A 158 28.78 11.17 -23.52
C ALA A 158 27.94 10.37 -22.50
N PHE A 159 28.55 9.88 -21.42
CA PHE A 159 27.83 9.27 -20.29
C PHE A 159 26.86 10.24 -19.59
N LEU A 160 27.16 11.54 -19.53
CA LEU A 160 26.27 12.55 -18.93
C LEU A 160 25.01 12.79 -19.75
N ASP A 161 25.07 12.48 -21.05
CA ASP A 161 23.97 12.63 -21.99
C ASP A 161 23.11 11.37 -22.08
N MET A 162 23.42 10.30 -21.32
CA MET A 162 22.55 9.13 -21.23
C MET A 162 21.28 9.49 -20.43
N PRO A 163 20.07 9.41 -21.02
CA PRO A 163 18.85 9.59 -20.24
C PRO A 163 18.75 8.56 -19.12
N VAL A 164 18.69 9.03 -17.88
CA VAL A 164 18.52 8.22 -16.66
C VAL A 164 17.03 7.97 -16.43
N GLY A 165 16.67 6.76 -16.00
CA GLY A 165 15.27 6.40 -15.71
C GLY A 165 14.45 6.01 -16.95
N ARG A 166 15.09 5.41 -17.95
CA ARG A 166 14.40 4.86 -19.12
C ARG A 166 13.69 3.56 -18.78
N SER A 167 12.62 3.26 -19.51
CA SER A 167 11.92 1.99 -19.36
C SER A 167 12.72 0.83 -20.00
N VAL A 168 12.88 -0.25 -19.26
CA VAL A 168 13.30 -1.58 -19.73
C VAL A 168 12.13 -2.52 -19.52
N PHE A 169 11.81 -3.34 -20.51
CA PHE A 169 10.68 -4.26 -20.45
C PHE A 169 11.19 -5.69 -20.27
N LEU A 170 10.91 -6.30 -19.12
CA LEU A 170 11.18 -7.72 -18.85
C LEU A 170 9.98 -8.55 -19.29
N VAL A 171 10.21 -9.52 -20.17
CA VAL A 171 9.18 -10.36 -20.78
C VAL A 171 9.45 -11.82 -20.42
N SER A 172 8.54 -12.46 -19.68
CA SER A 172 8.65 -13.88 -19.37
C SER A 172 8.32 -14.75 -20.58
N ASP A 173 8.79 -16.00 -20.57
CA ASP A 173 8.42 -16.97 -21.61
C ASP A 173 6.92 -17.30 -21.70
N ALA A 174 6.14 -17.01 -20.63
CA ALA A 174 4.69 -17.17 -20.65
C ALA A 174 3.96 -15.90 -21.14
N GLY A 175 4.69 -14.85 -21.52
CA GLY A 175 4.13 -13.61 -22.05
C GLY A 175 3.81 -12.53 -21.01
N ARG A 176 4.13 -12.72 -19.73
CA ARG A 176 4.09 -11.61 -18.74
C ARG A 176 5.12 -10.55 -19.12
N VAL A 177 4.69 -9.30 -19.31
CA VAL A 177 5.56 -8.14 -19.57
C VAL A 177 5.51 -7.20 -18.36
N LYS A 178 6.69 -6.86 -17.82
CA LYS A 178 6.89 -5.93 -16.71
C LYS A 178 7.80 -4.78 -17.14
N GLU A 179 7.38 -3.55 -16.87
CA GLU A 179 8.19 -2.36 -17.07
C GLU A 179 9.03 -2.08 -15.81
N MET A 180 10.32 -1.85 -16.01
CA MET A 180 11.30 -1.55 -14.97
C MET A 180 12.07 -0.28 -15.34
N SER A 181 12.51 0.47 -14.33
CA SER A 181 13.39 1.61 -14.56
C SER A 181 14.82 1.12 -14.79
N SER A 182 15.50 1.69 -15.79
CA SER A 182 16.92 1.48 -16.08
C SER A 182 17.85 1.98 -14.97
N ALA A 183 17.31 2.63 -13.93
CA ALA A 183 18.06 2.98 -12.72
C ALA A 183 18.35 1.76 -11.83
N ILE A 184 17.64 0.64 -12.02
CA ILE A 184 17.95 -0.64 -11.37
C ILE A 184 18.97 -1.37 -12.26
N PRO A 185 20.10 -1.85 -11.71
CA PRO A 185 21.08 -2.63 -12.46
C PRO A 185 20.42 -3.82 -13.19
N PRO A 186 20.76 -4.09 -14.47
CA PRO A 186 20.08 -5.10 -15.28
C PRO A 186 20.02 -6.48 -14.61
N ARG A 187 21.15 -6.97 -14.09
CA ARG A 187 21.21 -8.26 -13.38
C ARG A 187 20.25 -8.31 -12.18
N GLN A 188 20.21 -7.24 -11.40
CA GLN A 188 19.30 -7.16 -10.24
C GLN A 188 17.83 -7.15 -10.68
N ALA A 189 17.50 -6.44 -11.77
CA ALA A 189 16.16 -6.42 -12.32
C ALA A 189 15.72 -7.79 -12.86
N GLU A 190 16.63 -8.51 -13.54
CA GLU A 190 16.44 -9.86 -14.06
C GLU A 190 16.24 -10.89 -12.94
N GLU A 191 17.08 -10.85 -11.89
CA GLU A 191 16.96 -11.71 -10.70
C GLU A 191 15.62 -11.49 -9.99
N MET A 192 15.24 -10.23 -9.73
CA MET A 192 13.95 -9.89 -9.12
C MET A 192 12.78 -10.40 -9.97
N PHE A 193 12.84 -10.23 -11.29
CA PHE A 193 11.80 -10.72 -12.19
C PHE A 193 11.76 -12.25 -12.26
N GLY A 194 12.91 -12.92 -12.24
CA GLY A 194 13.01 -14.36 -12.20
C GLY A 194 12.39 -14.95 -10.94
N ALA A 195 12.71 -14.41 -9.77
CA ALA A 195 12.14 -14.87 -8.51
C ALA A 195 10.63 -14.63 -8.42
N GLU A 196 10.15 -13.52 -8.98
CA GLU A 196 8.72 -13.28 -9.16
C GLU A 196 8.06 -14.31 -10.07
N GLU A 197 8.67 -14.64 -11.21
CA GLU A 197 8.17 -15.70 -12.11
C GLU A 197 8.17 -17.07 -11.42
N ALA A 198 9.24 -17.40 -10.69
CA ALA A 198 9.34 -18.65 -9.93
C ALA A 198 8.23 -18.73 -8.88
N TYR A 199 7.95 -17.64 -8.17
CA TYR A 199 6.88 -17.57 -7.19
C TYR A 199 5.50 -17.74 -7.84
N VAL A 200 5.22 -17.02 -8.93
CA VAL A 200 3.91 -17.06 -9.62
C VAL A 200 3.61 -18.41 -10.22
N ARG A 201 4.62 -19.07 -10.79
CA ARG A 201 4.49 -20.36 -11.46
C ARG A 201 4.69 -21.53 -10.50
N ARG A 202 4.90 -21.27 -9.22
CA ARG A 202 5.17 -22.32 -8.23
C ARG A 202 3.95 -23.25 -8.13
N ALA A 203 4.17 -24.53 -8.40
CA ALA A 203 3.18 -25.56 -8.12
C ALA A 203 2.97 -25.69 -6.59
N PRO A 204 1.76 -26.04 -6.13
CA PRO A 204 1.49 -26.30 -4.71
C PRO A 204 2.39 -27.42 -4.18
N ALA A 205 2.52 -27.48 -2.85
CA ALA A 205 3.42 -28.41 -2.17
C ALA A 205 3.13 -29.89 -2.53
N GLU A 206 1.86 -30.27 -2.63
CA GLU A 206 1.44 -31.62 -3.02
C GLU A 206 1.90 -31.99 -4.45
N GLU A 207 1.70 -31.10 -5.43
CA GLU A 207 2.17 -31.32 -6.81
C GLU A 207 3.69 -31.43 -6.88
N ARG A 208 4.42 -30.60 -6.11
CA ARG A 208 5.88 -30.67 -5.97
C ARG A 208 6.32 -31.99 -5.35
N PHE A 209 5.70 -32.39 -4.24
CA PHE A 209 5.99 -33.68 -3.60
C PHE A 209 5.76 -34.85 -4.55
N MET A 210 4.66 -34.84 -5.32
CA MET A 210 4.38 -35.88 -6.30
C MET A 210 5.36 -35.85 -7.48
N ALA A 211 5.86 -34.68 -7.87
CA ALA A 211 6.91 -34.54 -8.87
C ALA A 211 8.28 -35.05 -8.35
N ASP A 212 8.67 -34.67 -7.14
CA ASP A 212 9.91 -35.13 -6.51
C ASP A 212 9.88 -36.64 -6.27
N LEU A 213 8.73 -37.17 -5.81
CA LEU A 213 8.50 -38.61 -5.67
C LEU A 213 8.59 -39.32 -7.02
N ARG A 214 8.00 -38.74 -8.08
CA ARG A 214 8.12 -39.28 -9.44
C ARG A 214 9.58 -39.31 -9.87
N ASP A 215 10.31 -38.22 -9.72
CA ASP A 215 11.71 -38.12 -10.14
C ASP A 215 12.59 -39.12 -9.39
N GLU A 216 12.34 -39.30 -8.09
CA GLU A 216 13.01 -40.30 -7.27
C GLU A 216 12.66 -41.74 -7.69
N VAL A 217 11.39 -42.02 -7.96
CA VAL A 217 10.94 -43.33 -8.48
C VAL A 217 11.57 -43.62 -9.85
N MET A 218 11.62 -42.64 -10.75
CA MET A 218 12.25 -42.78 -12.07
C MET A 218 13.76 -42.96 -11.95
N ARG A 219 14.42 -42.27 -11.02
CA ARG A 219 15.84 -42.45 -10.71
C ARG A 219 16.13 -43.85 -10.19
N LEU A 220 15.29 -44.38 -9.30
CA LEU A 220 15.41 -45.73 -8.75
C LEU A 220 15.13 -46.83 -9.79
N ASP A 221 14.14 -46.66 -10.68
CA ASP A 221 13.88 -47.59 -11.79
C ASP A 221 15.04 -47.61 -12.80
N SER A 222 15.56 -46.43 -13.14
CA SER A 222 16.75 -46.28 -13.99
C SER A 222 17.97 -46.97 -13.38
N ALA A 223 18.20 -46.81 -12.07
CA ALA A 223 19.26 -47.48 -11.33
C ALA A 223 19.06 -49.01 -11.24
N SER A 224 17.82 -49.48 -11.35
CA SER A 224 17.44 -50.90 -11.35
C SER A 224 17.41 -51.51 -12.76
N GLY A 225 17.87 -50.79 -13.79
CA GLY A 225 17.89 -51.26 -15.17
C GLY A 225 16.50 -51.34 -15.82
N GLY A 226 15.52 -50.56 -15.35
CA GLY A 226 14.16 -50.53 -15.89
C GLY A 226 13.30 -51.75 -15.52
N SER A 227 13.68 -52.50 -14.47
CA SER A 227 13.01 -53.75 -14.13
C SER A 227 11.55 -53.59 -13.71
N ALA A 228 11.15 -52.40 -13.25
CA ALA A 228 9.77 -52.13 -12.83
C ALA A 228 8.85 -51.77 -14.03
N GLY A 229 9.41 -51.45 -15.21
CA GLY A 229 8.64 -51.23 -16.43
C GLY A 229 7.70 -50.02 -16.38
N ILE A 230 7.93 -49.07 -15.48
CA ILE A 230 7.05 -47.90 -15.27
C ILE A 230 7.28 -46.91 -16.42
N SER A 231 6.46 -47.01 -17.46
CA SER A 231 6.62 -46.22 -18.68
C SER A 231 5.99 -44.82 -18.60
N SER A 232 5.07 -44.59 -17.66
CA SER A 232 4.46 -43.27 -17.43
C SER A 232 3.82 -43.16 -16.05
N PHE A 233 3.98 -42.02 -15.39
CA PHE A 233 3.28 -41.66 -14.16
C PHE A 233 2.41 -40.43 -14.42
N THR A 234 1.11 -40.62 -14.63
CA THR A 234 0.15 -39.53 -14.81
C THR A 234 -0.18 -38.95 -13.44
N VAL A 235 0.20 -37.69 -13.20
CA VAL A 235 -0.30 -36.91 -12.07
C VAL A 235 -1.52 -36.17 -12.57
N ASP A 236 -2.67 -36.45 -11.98
CA ASP A 236 -3.86 -35.61 -12.17
C ASP A 236 -3.57 -34.26 -11.54
N THR A 237 -3.84 -33.17 -12.26
CA THR A 237 -3.88 -31.82 -11.69
C THR A 237 -4.86 -31.82 -10.51
N PRO A 238 -4.55 -31.15 -9.39
CA PRO A 238 -5.43 -31.16 -8.23
C PRO A 238 -6.83 -30.70 -8.62
N ASP A 239 -7.81 -31.39 -8.05
CA ASP A 239 -9.22 -31.12 -8.29
C ASP A 239 -9.55 -29.65 -7.97
N GLU A 240 -10.37 -29.01 -8.80
CA GLU A 240 -10.82 -27.63 -8.62
C GLU A 240 -11.43 -27.42 -7.22
N GLU A 241 -12.09 -28.45 -6.70
CA GLU A 241 -12.69 -28.46 -5.36
C GLU A 241 -11.64 -28.31 -4.25
N ALA A 242 -10.45 -28.90 -4.42
CA ALA A 242 -9.35 -28.78 -3.44
C ALA A 242 -8.77 -27.36 -3.41
N VAL A 243 -8.58 -26.75 -4.59
CA VAL A 243 -8.12 -25.36 -4.71
C VAL A 243 -9.15 -24.39 -4.12
N ALA A 244 -10.44 -24.62 -4.39
CA ALA A 244 -11.54 -23.83 -3.84
C ALA A 244 -11.62 -23.95 -2.30
N ALA A 245 -11.47 -25.17 -1.76
CA ALA A 245 -11.45 -25.41 -0.32
C ALA A 245 -10.30 -24.66 0.35
N ARG A 246 -9.09 -24.70 -0.24
CA ARG A 246 -7.92 -23.99 0.28
C ARG A 246 -8.08 -22.47 0.23
N ALA A 247 -8.56 -21.93 -0.89
CA ALA A 247 -8.88 -20.50 -1.00
C ALA A 247 -9.95 -20.05 0.02
N SER A 248 -10.90 -20.94 0.34
CA SER A 248 -11.96 -20.68 1.34
C SER A 248 -11.45 -20.75 2.77
N ARG A 249 -10.51 -21.65 3.08
CA ARG A 249 -9.91 -21.78 4.42
C ARG A 249 -9.22 -20.49 4.88
N LEU A 250 -8.68 -19.70 3.97
CA LEU A 250 -8.04 -18.41 4.29
C LEU A 250 -9.03 -17.30 4.71
N ILE A 251 -10.31 -17.42 4.37
CA ILE A 251 -11.30 -16.38 4.67
C ILE A 251 -11.51 -16.23 6.18
N ALA A 252 -11.58 -17.33 6.92
CA ALA A 252 -11.81 -17.28 8.36
C ALA A 252 -10.63 -16.64 9.13
N PRO A 253 -9.37 -17.03 8.93
CA PRO A 253 -8.21 -16.35 9.51
C PRO A 253 -8.13 -14.87 9.13
N ILE A 254 -8.37 -14.52 7.85
CA ILE A 254 -8.41 -13.12 7.41
C ILE A 254 -9.48 -12.34 8.18
N ALA A 255 -10.70 -12.86 8.27
CA ALA A 255 -11.79 -12.20 8.99
C ALA A 255 -11.52 -12.05 10.49
N GLN A 256 -10.92 -13.07 11.13
CA GLN A 256 -10.55 -13.04 12.55
C GLN A 256 -9.44 -12.01 12.82
N GLN A 257 -8.39 -11.98 12.00
CA GLN A 257 -7.32 -11.00 12.14
C GLN A 257 -7.81 -9.57 11.86
N LEU A 258 -8.68 -9.37 10.87
CA LEU A 258 -9.34 -8.07 10.66
C LEU A 258 -10.12 -7.66 11.90
N ALA A 259 -10.89 -8.56 12.51
CA ALA A 259 -11.69 -8.28 13.71
C ALA A 259 -10.84 -7.82 14.91
N LEU A 260 -9.60 -8.30 15.05
CA LEU A 260 -8.66 -7.88 16.10
C LEU A 260 -8.18 -6.43 15.97
N LEU A 261 -8.27 -5.84 14.77
CA LEU A 261 -7.93 -4.43 14.53
C LEU A 261 -9.04 -3.47 14.98
N GLY A 262 -10.20 -3.99 15.38
CA GLY A 262 -11.38 -3.20 15.69
C GLY A 262 -11.28 -2.46 17.03
N PRO A 263 -11.83 -1.23 17.13
CA PRO A 263 -11.89 -0.52 18.39
C PRO A 263 -12.84 -1.24 19.38
N PRO A 264 -12.57 -1.21 20.70
CA PRO A 264 -13.42 -1.88 21.67
C PRO A 264 -14.91 -1.51 21.52
N GLY A 265 -15.78 -2.52 21.44
CA GLY A 265 -17.24 -2.33 21.35
C GLY A 265 -17.79 -2.13 19.94
N TRP A 266 -17.05 -2.51 18.89
CA TRP A 266 -17.60 -2.61 17.53
C TRP A 266 -18.65 -3.73 17.43
N ASP A 267 -19.66 -3.53 16.57
CA ASP A 267 -20.75 -4.49 16.31
C ASP A 267 -20.76 -5.02 14.87
N HIS A 268 -20.15 -4.25 13.95
CA HIS A 268 -20.11 -4.58 12.53
C HIS A 268 -18.79 -4.15 11.91
N LEU A 269 -18.23 -5.00 11.05
CA LEU A 269 -17.01 -4.78 10.30
C LEU A 269 -17.33 -4.97 8.82
N THR A 270 -16.86 -4.03 8.00
CA THR A 270 -16.85 -4.16 6.54
C THR A 270 -15.44 -3.95 6.04
N ALA A 271 -14.92 -4.93 5.30
CA ALA A 271 -13.65 -4.83 4.60
C ALA A 271 -13.88 -5.00 3.11
N ALA A 272 -13.29 -4.12 2.31
CA ALA A 272 -13.29 -4.20 0.86
C ALA A 272 -11.87 -4.16 0.35
N PHE A 273 -11.48 -5.18 -0.40
CA PHE A 273 -10.17 -5.31 -1.03
C PHE A 273 -10.35 -5.25 -2.53
N SER A 274 -9.71 -4.31 -3.20
CA SER A 274 -9.69 -4.19 -4.67
C SER A 274 -8.26 -4.37 -5.12
N PHE A 275 -7.90 -5.60 -5.48
CA PHE A 275 -6.52 -6.01 -5.68
C PHE A 275 -6.31 -6.41 -7.14
N THR A 276 -5.22 -5.92 -7.71
CA THR A 276 -4.64 -6.42 -8.95
C THR A 276 -3.19 -6.85 -8.69
N VAL A 277 -2.52 -7.36 -9.71
CA VAL A 277 -1.07 -7.60 -9.61
C VAL A 277 -0.26 -6.33 -9.35
N SER A 278 -0.66 -5.16 -9.86
CA SER A 278 0.18 -3.96 -9.78
C SER A 278 -0.39 -2.83 -8.93
N GLY A 279 -1.62 -2.96 -8.43
CA GLY A 279 -2.27 -1.95 -7.62
C GLY A 279 -3.27 -2.56 -6.66
N GLU A 280 -3.38 -1.95 -5.49
CA GLU A 280 -4.28 -2.42 -4.44
C GLU A 280 -4.90 -1.24 -3.72
N VAL A 281 -6.17 -1.37 -3.40
CA VAL A 281 -6.88 -0.49 -2.49
C VAL A 281 -7.62 -1.37 -1.50
N ALA A 282 -7.43 -1.09 -0.22
CA ALA A 282 -8.10 -1.82 0.85
C ALA A 282 -8.76 -0.84 1.82
N ARG A 283 -10.02 -1.09 2.16
CA ARG A 283 -10.84 -0.25 3.02
C ARG A 283 -11.40 -1.11 4.13
N LEU A 284 -10.99 -0.85 5.37
CA LEU A 284 -11.52 -1.53 6.55
C LEU A 284 -12.25 -0.52 7.43
N ARG A 285 -13.51 -0.80 7.72
CA ARG A 285 -14.38 0.07 8.50
C ARG A 285 -15.10 -0.73 9.57
N PHE A 286 -15.05 -0.21 10.79
CA PHE A 286 -15.79 -0.70 11.94
C PHE A 286 -16.94 0.23 12.24
N ARG A 287 -18.07 -0.34 12.61
CA ARG A 287 -19.24 0.37 13.10
C ARG A 287 -19.52 -0.04 14.54
N SER A 288 -19.92 0.94 15.34
CA SER A 288 -20.40 0.77 16.72
C SER A 288 -21.61 1.70 16.88
N GLY A 289 -22.82 1.16 16.77
CA GLY A 289 -24.04 1.95 16.64
C GLY A 289 -23.99 2.88 15.41
N ASN A 290 -24.07 4.20 15.64
CA ASN A 290 -23.98 5.24 14.59
C ASN A 290 -22.56 5.73 14.29
N ARG A 291 -21.55 5.24 15.01
CA ARG A 291 -20.15 5.66 14.79
C ARG A 291 -19.48 4.71 13.83
N SER A 292 -18.72 5.27 12.89
CA SER A 292 -17.92 4.53 11.91
C SER A 292 -16.45 4.96 12.05
N THR A 293 -15.56 3.99 12.18
CA THR A 293 -14.11 4.20 12.27
C THR A 293 -13.43 3.43 11.15
N GLU A 294 -12.59 4.12 10.37
CA GLU A 294 -11.77 3.51 9.33
C GLU A 294 -10.40 3.16 9.90
N VAL A 295 -9.91 1.96 9.61
CA VAL A 295 -8.65 1.43 10.11
C VAL A 295 -7.80 1.00 8.93
N ARG A 296 -6.50 1.32 8.96
CA ARG A 296 -5.56 0.89 7.94
C ARG A 296 -5.29 -0.60 8.10
N ILE A 297 -5.28 -1.32 6.99
CA ILE A 297 -4.95 -2.75 6.97
C ILE A 297 -3.42 -2.91 7.02
N PRO A 298 -2.88 -3.66 7.98
CA PRO A 298 -1.45 -3.98 8.02
C PRO A 298 -1.03 -4.80 6.80
N GLU A 299 0.22 -4.63 6.39
CA GLU A 299 0.78 -5.31 5.22
C GLU A 299 0.67 -6.83 5.34
N GLN A 300 0.95 -7.38 6.53
CA GLN A 300 0.86 -8.81 6.86
C GLN A 300 -0.49 -9.41 6.49
N LEU A 301 -1.57 -8.65 6.72
CA LEU A 301 -2.94 -9.08 6.40
C LEU A 301 -3.25 -8.92 4.92
N ALA A 302 -2.68 -7.90 4.26
CA ALA A 302 -2.74 -7.78 2.81
C ALA A 302 -2.06 -8.98 2.12
N VAL A 303 -0.98 -9.53 2.68
CA VAL A 303 -0.33 -10.76 2.17
C VAL A 303 -1.31 -11.92 2.10
N LEU A 304 -2.06 -12.16 3.17
CA LEU A 304 -3.04 -13.25 3.23
C LEU A 304 -4.15 -13.08 2.20
N VAL A 305 -4.59 -11.84 1.98
CA VAL A 305 -5.58 -11.52 0.94
C VAL A 305 -4.99 -11.73 -0.47
N ARG A 306 -3.73 -11.33 -0.70
CA ARG A 306 -3.04 -11.59 -1.98
C ARG A 306 -2.89 -13.09 -2.22
N ARG A 307 -2.57 -13.88 -1.18
CA ARG A 307 -2.50 -15.34 -1.26
C ARG A 307 -3.86 -15.95 -1.61
N GLN A 308 -4.91 -15.51 -0.94
CA GLN A 308 -6.28 -15.95 -1.22
C GLN A 308 -6.66 -15.65 -2.68
N ARG A 309 -6.32 -14.45 -3.17
CA ARG A 309 -6.55 -14.05 -4.56
C ARG A 309 -5.75 -14.90 -5.54
N HIS A 310 -4.50 -15.19 -5.24
CA HIS A 310 -3.65 -16.02 -6.08
C HIS A 310 -4.18 -17.45 -6.21
N LEU A 311 -4.65 -18.04 -5.10
CA LEU A 311 -5.36 -19.32 -5.14
C LEU A 311 -6.65 -19.24 -5.97
N ALA A 312 -7.44 -18.16 -5.79
CA ALA A 312 -8.64 -17.93 -6.59
C ALA A 312 -8.34 -17.77 -8.09
N ALA A 313 -7.14 -17.30 -8.47
CA ALA A 313 -6.74 -17.15 -9.87
C ALA A 313 -6.61 -18.48 -10.62
N ARG A 314 -6.44 -19.60 -9.89
CA ARG A 314 -6.39 -20.95 -10.46
C ARG A 314 -7.78 -21.54 -10.72
N MET A 315 -8.84 -20.88 -10.25
CA MET A 315 -10.23 -21.29 -10.51
C MET A 315 -10.66 -20.84 -11.92
N PRO A 316 -11.64 -21.50 -12.56
CA PRO A 316 -12.13 -21.12 -13.89
C PRO A 316 -12.62 -19.68 -14.02
N ALA A 317 -13.13 -19.09 -12.93
CA ALA A 317 -13.56 -17.69 -12.88
C ALA A 317 -12.38 -16.69 -12.88
N GLY A 318 -11.17 -17.16 -12.65
CA GLY A 318 -9.98 -16.34 -12.45
C GLY A 318 -10.00 -15.55 -11.13
N PRO A 319 -9.04 -14.64 -10.93
CA PRO A 319 -8.96 -13.89 -9.69
C PRO A 319 -10.13 -12.91 -9.59
N TRP A 320 -10.74 -12.75 -8.42
CA TRP A 320 -11.72 -11.68 -8.21
C TRP A 320 -11.08 -10.29 -8.37
N TRP A 321 -11.88 -9.28 -8.73
CA TRP A 321 -11.42 -7.88 -8.71
C TRP A 321 -11.58 -7.28 -7.33
N ARG A 322 -12.70 -7.60 -6.66
CA ARG A 322 -12.90 -7.21 -5.27
C ARG A 322 -13.33 -8.37 -4.38
N LEU A 323 -12.78 -8.40 -3.18
CA LEU A 323 -13.23 -9.24 -2.08
C LEU A 323 -13.90 -8.35 -1.05
N LEU A 324 -15.16 -8.64 -0.76
CA LEU A 324 -15.97 -7.94 0.22
C LEU A 324 -16.20 -8.89 1.39
N LEU A 325 -15.76 -8.48 2.58
CA LEU A 325 -15.96 -9.21 3.82
C LEU A 325 -16.81 -8.38 4.76
N THR A 326 -17.86 -8.99 5.27
CA THR A 326 -18.71 -8.38 6.29
C THR A 326 -18.75 -9.30 7.50
N VAL A 327 -18.40 -8.78 8.67
CA VAL A 327 -18.51 -9.50 9.93
C VAL A 327 -19.49 -8.78 10.83
N SER A 328 -20.54 -9.47 11.25
CA SER A 328 -21.50 -8.95 12.22
C SER A 328 -21.36 -9.74 13.52
N HIS A 329 -21.19 -9.01 14.61
CA HIS A 329 -21.07 -9.57 15.96
C HIS A 329 -22.17 -8.99 16.84
N SER A 330 -22.87 -9.85 17.58
CA SER A 330 -23.84 -9.46 18.58
C SER A 330 -23.57 -10.25 19.86
N ALA A 331 -23.65 -9.57 21.01
CA ALA A 331 -23.32 -10.17 22.29
C ALA A 331 -24.13 -11.47 22.52
N GLY A 332 -23.43 -12.57 22.78
CA GLY A 332 -24.04 -13.89 23.00
C GLY A 332 -24.31 -14.72 21.73
N THR A 333 -23.89 -14.25 20.56
CA THR A 333 -23.99 -15.01 19.29
C THR A 333 -22.64 -15.12 18.59
N ASN A 334 -22.44 -16.23 17.87
CA ASN A 334 -21.26 -16.40 17.04
C ASN A 334 -21.21 -15.32 15.95
N ALA A 335 -20.03 -14.78 15.70
CA ALA A 335 -19.83 -13.79 14.65
C ALA A 335 -20.21 -14.40 13.29
N ARG A 336 -21.08 -13.71 12.55
CA ARG A 336 -21.46 -14.11 11.20
C ARG A 336 -20.54 -13.43 10.20
N ILE A 337 -19.78 -14.24 9.47
CA ILE A 337 -18.93 -13.79 8.37
C ILE A 337 -19.71 -13.98 7.07
N THR A 338 -19.76 -12.94 6.24
CA THR A 338 -20.29 -13.00 4.88
C THR A 338 -19.20 -12.56 3.92
N THR A 339 -19.01 -13.34 2.86
CA THR A 339 -17.96 -13.13 1.87
C THR A 339 -18.59 -13.02 0.49
N GLU A 340 -18.24 -11.97 -0.24
CA GLU A 340 -18.67 -11.77 -1.61
C GLU A 340 -17.45 -11.50 -2.50
N TYR A 341 -17.41 -12.16 -3.66
CA TYR A 341 -16.41 -11.94 -4.69
C TYR A 341 -17.05 -11.16 -5.83
N ASP A 342 -16.45 -10.02 -6.18
CA ASP A 342 -16.92 -9.18 -7.28
C ASP A 342 -15.97 -9.33 -8.48
N TYR A 343 -16.53 -9.83 -9.58
CA TYR A 343 -15.88 -10.02 -10.88
C TYR A 343 -16.16 -8.87 -11.86
N GLY A 344 -16.69 -7.76 -11.36
CA GLY A 344 -16.88 -6.53 -12.12
C GLY A 344 -18.20 -6.51 -12.88
N ASP A 345 -19.24 -7.15 -12.37
CA ASP A 345 -20.57 -7.10 -12.99
C ASP A 345 -21.13 -5.67 -13.03
N ARG A 346 -20.67 -4.81 -12.11
CA ARG A 346 -20.99 -3.38 -12.04
C ARG A 346 -19.73 -2.54 -11.88
N PRO A 347 -19.76 -1.26 -12.32
CA PRO A 347 -18.66 -0.32 -12.06
C PRO A 347 -18.32 -0.21 -10.58
N PHE A 348 -17.03 -0.21 -10.27
CA PHE A 348 -16.57 -0.04 -8.89
C PHE A 348 -16.79 1.40 -8.42
N PRO A 349 -17.14 1.61 -7.14
CA PRO A 349 -17.10 2.91 -6.49
C PRO A 349 -15.71 3.56 -6.61
N ASP A 350 -15.67 4.89 -6.72
CA ASP A 350 -14.43 5.68 -6.92
C ASP A 350 -13.35 5.40 -5.85
N ASP A 351 -13.75 5.09 -4.63
CA ASP A 351 -12.87 4.78 -3.52
C ASP A 351 -12.26 3.38 -3.58
N HIS A 352 -12.77 2.51 -4.44
CA HIS A 352 -12.30 1.13 -4.67
C HIS A 352 -11.75 0.96 -6.10
N LEU A 353 -11.87 1.98 -6.95
CA LEU A 353 -11.46 1.93 -8.35
C LEU A 353 -9.97 2.28 -8.47
N LEU A 354 -9.18 1.34 -8.97
CA LEU A 354 -7.75 1.53 -9.23
C LEU A 354 -7.53 2.35 -10.51
N ALA A 355 -6.30 2.83 -10.69
CA ALA A 355 -5.92 3.44 -11.96
C ALA A 355 -6.04 2.44 -13.13
N PRO A 356 -6.40 2.88 -14.35
CA PRO A 356 -6.54 2.04 -15.54
C PRO A 356 -5.35 1.12 -15.82
N GLY A 357 -4.13 1.60 -15.55
CA GLY A 357 -2.89 0.82 -15.71
C GLY A 357 -2.88 -0.48 -14.91
N HIS A 358 -3.46 -0.46 -13.70
CA HIS A 358 -3.46 -1.61 -12.79
C HIS A 358 -4.34 -2.75 -13.28
N TYR A 359 -5.45 -2.45 -13.94
CA TYR A 359 -6.30 -3.46 -14.55
C TYR A 359 -5.68 -4.02 -15.84
N ARG A 360 -4.94 -3.21 -16.60
CA ARG A 360 -4.17 -3.68 -17.75
C ARG A 360 -3.06 -4.65 -17.36
N ASP A 361 -2.32 -4.34 -16.29
CA ASP A 361 -1.31 -5.26 -15.76
C ASP A 361 -1.94 -6.58 -15.30
N ASP A 362 -3.10 -6.51 -14.65
CA ASP A 362 -3.79 -7.71 -14.15
C ASP A 362 -4.26 -8.63 -15.26
N LEU A 363 -4.89 -8.08 -16.30
CA LEU A 363 -5.36 -8.87 -17.45
C LEU A 363 -4.19 -9.50 -18.22
N ALA A 364 -3.00 -8.90 -18.15
CA ALA A 364 -1.80 -9.48 -18.75
C ALA A 364 -1.20 -10.61 -17.89
N ALA A 365 -1.27 -10.50 -16.56
CA ALA A 365 -0.78 -11.53 -15.64
C ALA A 365 -1.77 -12.70 -15.49
N TYR A 366 -3.06 -12.40 -15.51
CA TYR A 366 -4.16 -13.35 -15.42
C TYR A 366 -5.13 -13.13 -16.59
N PRO A 367 -4.81 -13.64 -17.81
CA PRO A 367 -5.71 -13.57 -18.95
C PRO A 367 -7.05 -14.23 -18.62
N ARG A 368 -8.15 -13.58 -19.02
CA ARG A 368 -9.51 -14.05 -18.71
C ARG A 368 -10.34 -14.16 -19.98
N ALA A 369 -11.27 -15.11 -20.00
CA ALA A 369 -12.19 -15.30 -21.13
C ALA A 369 -13.12 -14.08 -21.34
N HIS A 370 -13.48 -13.37 -20.27
CA HIS A 370 -14.38 -12.23 -20.32
C HIS A 370 -13.91 -11.08 -19.43
N THR A 371 -13.89 -9.86 -19.98
CA THR A 371 -13.66 -8.61 -19.25
C THR A 371 -14.92 -7.74 -19.34
N PRO A 372 -15.48 -7.26 -18.21
CA PRO A 372 -16.68 -6.42 -18.23
C PRO A 372 -16.54 -5.18 -19.11
N ALA A 373 -17.59 -4.86 -19.88
CA ALA A 373 -17.55 -3.78 -20.87
C ALA A 373 -17.21 -2.41 -20.27
N TRP A 374 -17.72 -2.10 -19.07
CA TRP A 374 -17.38 -0.85 -18.38
C TRP A 374 -15.91 -0.78 -18.00
N LEU A 375 -15.29 -1.91 -17.62
CA LEU A 375 -13.89 -1.97 -17.22
C LEU A 375 -13.00 -1.81 -18.45
N SER A 376 -13.35 -2.44 -19.57
CA SER A 376 -12.68 -2.23 -20.86
C SER A 376 -12.77 -0.77 -21.32
N ALA A 377 -13.93 -0.14 -21.17
CA ALA A 377 -14.11 1.28 -21.48
C ALA A 377 -13.31 2.19 -20.53
N TYR A 378 -13.27 1.87 -19.23
CA TYR A 378 -12.48 2.60 -18.24
C TYR A 378 -10.98 2.51 -18.56
N ILE A 379 -10.49 1.31 -18.89
CA ILE A 379 -9.12 1.08 -19.35
C ILE A 379 -8.80 1.93 -20.58
N GLY A 380 -9.65 1.89 -21.61
CA GLY A 380 -9.44 2.63 -22.86
C GLY A 380 -9.65 4.14 -22.77
N SER A 381 -10.43 4.63 -21.80
CA SER A 381 -10.67 6.06 -21.59
C SER A 381 -9.42 6.81 -21.12
N ALA A 382 -8.52 6.11 -20.42
CA ALA A 382 -7.20 6.62 -20.04
C ALA A 382 -6.31 6.90 -21.25
N ASP A 383 -6.48 6.09 -22.30
CA ASP A 383 -5.70 6.22 -23.52
C ASP A 383 -6.21 7.42 -24.34
N GLY A 384 -7.48 7.86 -24.20
CA GLY A 384 -8.11 8.91 -25.03
C GLY A 384 -7.97 10.38 -24.60
N GLY A 385 -7.16 10.74 -23.61
CA GLY A 385 -7.25 12.03 -22.89
C GLY A 385 -6.63 13.28 -23.52
N GLY A 386 -7.11 13.74 -24.68
CA GLY A 386 -7.12 15.17 -25.07
C GLY A 386 -8.55 15.74 -24.90
N PRO A 387 -8.75 17.03 -24.56
CA PRO A 387 -10.02 17.52 -24.03
C PRO A 387 -11.11 17.53 -25.10
N ALA A 388 -12.01 16.54 -25.06
CA ALA A 388 -13.25 16.53 -25.83
C ALA A 388 -14.43 16.79 -24.90
N ALA A 389 -15.02 17.96 -25.08
CA ALA A 389 -16.25 18.42 -24.46
C ALA A 389 -17.38 17.40 -24.63
N HIS A 390 -18.02 17.02 -23.52
CA HIS A 390 -19.38 16.51 -23.57
C HIS A 390 -20.33 17.69 -23.70
N THR A 391 -20.69 17.97 -24.95
CA THR A 391 -21.86 18.76 -25.32
C THR A 391 -23.12 18.06 -24.81
N THR A 392 -23.80 18.69 -23.86
CA THR A 392 -25.25 18.50 -23.67
C THR A 392 -25.94 19.74 -24.24
N ALA A 393 -26.73 19.51 -25.27
CA ALA A 393 -27.60 20.51 -25.86
C ALA A 393 -28.79 20.80 -24.95
N GLN A 394 -29.01 22.07 -24.60
CA GLN A 394 -30.36 22.62 -24.42
C GLN A 394 -30.39 24.15 -24.56
N ALA A 395 -31.00 24.57 -25.67
CA ALA A 395 -31.84 25.75 -25.95
C ALA A 395 -31.61 27.09 -25.21
N ALA A 396 -31.05 28.03 -25.97
CA ALA A 396 -31.53 29.39 -26.31
C ALA A 396 -32.32 30.25 -25.29
N GLY A 397 -31.78 31.45 -25.04
CA GLY A 397 -32.51 32.58 -24.45
C GLY A 397 -31.67 33.86 -24.23
N ALA A 398 -31.31 34.52 -25.33
CA ALA A 398 -30.99 35.96 -25.51
C ALA A 398 -30.51 36.84 -24.32
N ALA A 399 -29.35 37.49 -24.46
CA ALA A 399 -29.26 38.89 -24.92
C ALA A 399 -27.85 39.46 -24.72
N THR A 400 -27.26 39.91 -25.83
CA THR A 400 -25.96 40.57 -25.97
C THR A 400 -26.05 42.07 -25.69
N ARG A 401 -25.07 42.66 -24.98
CA ARG A 401 -24.43 43.96 -25.33
C ARG A 401 -23.18 44.24 -24.46
N PRO A 402 -22.23 45.06 -24.94
CA PRO A 402 -20.80 44.90 -24.70
C PRO A 402 -20.23 45.95 -23.73
N ALA A 403 -19.07 45.63 -23.15
CA ALA A 403 -18.25 46.56 -22.38
C ALA A 403 -17.39 47.45 -23.30
N PRO A 404 -17.20 48.75 -23.00
CA PRO A 404 -16.18 49.60 -23.61
C PRO A 404 -14.88 49.66 -22.75
N PRO A 405 -13.78 50.22 -23.27
CA PRO A 405 -12.42 49.83 -22.91
C PRO A 405 -11.81 50.61 -21.74
N ARG A 406 -10.74 50.02 -21.20
CA ARG A 406 -9.79 50.60 -20.24
C ARG A 406 -9.31 51.98 -20.67
N GLN A 407 -9.30 52.92 -19.72
CA GLN A 407 -8.48 54.13 -19.78
C GLN A 407 -7.56 54.18 -18.55
N ASP A 408 -6.27 54.24 -18.85
CA ASP A 408 -5.21 54.67 -17.94
C ASP A 408 -5.54 56.02 -17.32
N ARG A 409 -5.55 56.09 -15.99
CA ARG A 409 -5.29 57.33 -15.26
C ARG A 409 -4.44 57.04 -14.04
N THR A 410 -3.23 57.58 -14.12
CA THR A 410 -2.21 57.74 -13.08
C THR A 410 -2.78 58.23 -11.75
N ALA A 411 -2.40 57.55 -10.68
CA ALA A 411 -2.73 57.87 -9.29
C ALA A 411 -1.84 59.01 -8.74
N PRO A 412 -2.37 59.88 -7.85
CA PRO A 412 -1.58 60.53 -6.81
C PRO A 412 -1.43 59.60 -5.58
N PRO A 413 -0.41 59.79 -4.73
CA PRO A 413 0.02 58.80 -3.76
C PRO A 413 -0.90 58.76 -2.53
N GLY A 414 -1.64 57.66 -2.38
CA GLY A 414 -2.33 57.28 -1.15
C GLY A 414 -1.47 56.34 -0.29
N PRO A 415 -1.75 56.24 1.02
CA PRO A 415 -0.85 55.62 2.00
C PRO A 415 -0.66 54.12 1.74
N ALA A 416 0.52 53.62 2.14
CA ALA A 416 1.03 52.26 1.98
C ALA A 416 -0.06 51.18 1.83
N GLN A 417 -0.10 50.56 0.65
CA GLN A 417 -0.97 49.41 0.38
C GLN A 417 -0.57 48.22 1.27
N PRO A 418 -1.52 47.57 1.96
CA PRO A 418 -1.29 46.24 2.52
C PRO A 418 -0.97 45.29 1.35
N GLY A 419 0.05 44.42 1.53
CA GLY A 419 0.51 43.50 0.49
C GLY A 419 -0.61 42.63 -0.10
N PRO A 420 -0.40 42.02 -1.27
CA PRO A 420 -1.43 41.23 -1.95
C PRO A 420 -2.00 40.15 -1.01
N VAL A 421 -3.32 40.17 -0.84
CA VAL A 421 -4.06 39.17 -0.07
C VAL A 421 -3.82 37.82 -0.75
N PRO A 422 -3.30 36.80 -0.05
CA PRO A 422 -3.07 35.50 -0.65
C PRO A 422 -4.41 34.88 -1.02
N VAL A 423 -4.63 34.59 -2.31
CA VAL A 423 -5.84 33.91 -2.81
C VAL A 423 -5.42 32.70 -3.63
N LEU A 424 -6.05 31.56 -3.35
CA LEU A 424 -5.95 30.34 -4.14
C LEU A 424 -7.32 30.08 -4.80
N ASP A 425 -7.35 29.89 -6.11
CA ASP A 425 -8.54 29.47 -6.86
C ASP A 425 -8.12 28.49 -7.95
N THR A 426 -8.40 27.20 -7.74
CA THR A 426 -7.96 26.12 -8.61
C THR A 426 -8.93 24.93 -8.59
N LEU A 427 -8.69 23.93 -9.43
CA LEU A 427 -9.46 22.69 -9.49
C LEU A 427 -8.64 21.52 -8.95
N VAL A 428 -9.03 20.98 -7.80
CA VAL A 428 -8.46 19.75 -7.23
C VAL A 428 -9.45 18.61 -7.44
N ARG A 429 -9.03 17.55 -8.16
CA ARG A 429 -9.88 16.38 -8.50
C ARG A 429 -11.27 16.77 -9.06
N ARG A 430 -11.28 17.75 -9.98
CA ARG A 430 -12.49 18.32 -10.63
C ARG A 430 -13.43 19.12 -9.69
N ARG A 431 -13.02 19.39 -8.44
CA ARG A 431 -13.75 20.26 -7.51
C ARG A 431 -13.00 21.57 -7.35
N ARG A 432 -13.71 22.69 -7.35
CA ARG A 432 -13.12 24.00 -7.08
C ARG A 432 -12.63 24.08 -5.63
N LEU A 433 -11.37 24.41 -5.47
CA LEU A 433 -10.73 24.79 -4.22
C LEU A 433 -10.49 26.30 -4.28
N TYR A 434 -11.18 27.04 -3.41
CA TYR A 434 -10.99 28.46 -3.23
C TYR A 434 -10.57 28.72 -1.78
N ALA A 435 -9.49 29.47 -1.55
CA ALA A 435 -9.03 29.81 -0.21
C ALA A 435 -8.44 31.21 -0.16
N ASP A 436 -8.87 32.00 0.82
CA ASP A 436 -8.33 33.31 1.16
C ASP A 436 -8.30 33.48 2.70
N PRO A 437 -7.80 34.59 3.26
CA PRO A 437 -7.73 34.79 4.70
C PRO A 437 -9.08 34.89 5.43
N GLN A 438 -10.21 34.87 4.71
CA GLN A 438 -11.55 34.93 5.28
C GLN A 438 -12.28 33.59 5.16
N VAL A 439 -12.11 32.87 4.05
CA VAL A 439 -12.90 31.68 3.75
C VAL A 439 -12.11 30.61 3.01
N ILE A 440 -12.38 29.35 3.36
CA ILE A 440 -11.98 28.18 2.54
C ILE A 440 -13.26 27.55 1.98
N THR A 441 -13.25 27.25 0.69
CA THR A 441 -14.31 26.54 -0.02
C THR A 441 -13.72 25.39 -0.80
N PHE A 442 -14.29 24.19 -0.62
CA PHE A 442 -13.95 23.02 -1.43
C PHE A 442 -15.22 22.31 -1.90
N GLY A 443 -15.46 22.31 -3.21
CA GLY A 443 -16.68 21.78 -3.81
C GLY A 443 -17.91 22.55 -3.35
N ARG A 444 -18.77 21.92 -2.53
CA ARG A 444 -20.01 22.53 -1.97
C ARG A 444 -19.85 22.98 -0.52
N HIS A 445 -18.69 22.75 0.09
CA HIS A 445 -18.45 23.05 1.49
C HIS A 445 -17.66 24.36 1.60
N THR A 446 -18.18 25.28 2.41
CA THR A 446 -17.57 26.59 2.65
C THR A 446 -17.51 26.81 4.16
N LEU A 447 -16.35 27.26 4.65
CA LEU A 447 -16.12 27.51 6.06
C LEU A 447 -15.31 28.80 6.22
N ALA A 448 -15.84 29.74 7.00
CA ALA A 448 -15.15 30.97 7.33
C ALA A 448 -14.05 30.70 8.38
N LEU A 449 -12.86 31.29 8.20
CA LEU A 449 -11.67 31.02 9.03
C LEU A 449 -11.87 31.42 10.50
N ASP A 450 -12.67 32.46 10.75
CA ASP A 450 -13.04 32.93 12.08
C ASP A 450 -13.92 31.93 12.83
N GLN A 451 -14.65 31.07 12.11
CA GLN A 451 -15.52 30.05 12.68
C GLN A 451 -14.86 28.67 12.80
N VAL A 452 -13.64 28.48 12.31
CA VAL A 452 -12.93 27.19 12.43
C VAL A 452 -12.56 26.94 13.90
N GLU A 453 -12.72 25.72 14.41
CA GLU A 453 -12.37 25.39 15.80
C GLU A 453 -11.19 24.41 15.89
N TRP A 454 -10.88 23.75 14.79
CA TRP A 454 -9.72 22.86 14.70
C TRP A 454 -9.10 22.82 13.31
N VAL A 455 -7.80 22.55 13.28
CA VAL A 455 -7.01 22.32 12.06
C VAL A 455 -6.18 21.04 12.20
N SER A 456 -5.98 20.34 11.08
CA SER A 456 -5.06 19.22 10.96
C SER A 456 -4.49 19.18 9.54
N TYR A 457 -3.20 18.90 9.42
CA TYR A 457 -2.56 18.62 8.14
C TYR A 457 -1.40 17.64 8.32
N THR A 458 -1.24 16.73 7.37
CA THR A 458 -0.22 15.68 7.41
C THR A 458 0.39 15.46 6.04
N ALA A 459 1.67 15.11 6.01
CA ALA A 459 2.34 14.51 4.88
C ALA A 459 2.73 13.08 5.29
N THR A 460 2.20 12.08 4.60
CA THR A 460 2.42 10.67 4.90
C THR A 460 3.07 10.00 3.69
N HIS A 461 4.28 9.50 3.89
CA HIS A 461 4.99 8.69 2.90
C HIS A 461 4.70 7.22 3.18
N THR A 462 4.08 6.54 2.22
CA THR A 462 3.75 5.11 2.30
C THR A 462 4.59 4.35 1.29
N ALA A 463 5.43 3.44 1.78
CA ALA A 463 6.04 2.42 0.93
C ALA A 463 5.11 1.20 0.90
N THR A 464 4.46 0.95 -0.24
CA THR A 464 3.66 -0.26 -0.48
C THR A 464 4.53 -1.26 -1.20
N LYS A 465 4.86 -2.37 -0.54
CA LYS A 465 5.53 -3.50 -1.17
C LYS A 465 4.50 -4.22 -2.05
N ARG A 466 4.72 -4.21 -3.36
CA ARG A 466 3.72 -4.71 -4.32
C ARG A 466 4.08 -6.11 -4.80
N PHE A 467 3.05 -6.91 -5.03
CA PHE A 467 3.18 -8.23 -5.63
C PHE A 467 3.69 -8.07 -7.06
N LEU A 468 4.82 -8.69 -7.43
CA LEU A 468 5.33 -8.70 -8.81
C LEU A 468 5.75 -7.33 -9.40
N PHE A 469 5.82 -6.27 -8.60
CA PHE A 469 6.17 -4.91 -9.01
C PHE A 469 7.04 -4.23 -7.96
N PRO A 470 7.91 -3.27 -8.35
CA PRO A 470 8.74 -2.55 -7.38
C PRO A 470 7.88 -1.90 -6.29
N THR A 471 8.41 -1.82 -5.07
CA THR A 471 7.81 -1.09 -3.96
C THR A 471 7.45 0.32 -4.40
N THR A 472 6.17 0.62 -4.46
CA THR A 472 5.72 1.97 -4.80
C THR A 472 5.73 2.81 -3.56
N HIS A 473 6.20 4.03 -3.74
CA HIS A 473 6.23 5.00 -2.68
C HIS A 473 5.12 5.99 -3.03
N ASP A 474 4.08 6.07 -2.22
CA ASP A 474 3.00 7.04 -2.40
C ASP A 474 3.09 8.05 -1.27
N THR A 475 3.21 9.33 -1.62
CA THR A 475 3.15 10.41 -0.64
C THR A 475 1.76 11.03 -0.71
N ALA A 476 1.06 11.02 0.42
CA ALA A 476 -0.25 11.64 0.58
C ALA A 476 -0.13 12.89 1.45
N TRP A 477 -0.80 13.96 1.04
CA TRP A 477 -0.94 15.18 1.84
C TRP A 477 -2.41 15.43 2.13
N ASP A 478 -2.74 15.49 3.41
CA ASP A 478 -4.08 15.80 3.88
C ASP A 478 -4.08 17.18 4.53
N PHE A 479 -5.14 17.94 4.25
CA PHE A 479 -5.46 19.18 4.94
C PHE A 479 -6.92 19.16 5.37
N ALA A 480 -7.19 19.46 6.62
CA ALA A 480 -8.53 19.49 7.17
C ALA A 480 -8.74 20.63 8.17
N VAL A 481 -9.89 21.29 8.06
CA VAL A 481 -10.38 22.30 9.02
C VAL A 481 -11.86 22.07 9.29
N GLY A 482 -12.32 22.36 10.50
CA GLY A 482 -13.72 22.16 10.84
C GLY A 482 -14.15 22.75 12.18
N LYS A 483 -15.39 22.45 12.54
CA LYS A 483 -15.98 22.73 13.85
C LYS A 483 -16.18 21.44 14.63
N TYR A 484 -16.26 21.52 15.95
CA TYR A 484 -16.72 20.40 16.76
C TYR A 484 -18.24 20.18 16.57
N PRO A 485 -18.72 18.92 16.71
CA PRO A 485 -17.98 17.71 17.04
C PRO A 485 -17.07 17.24 15.89
N TYR A 486 -15.87 16.77 16.23
CA TYR A 486 -14.85 16.36 15.24
C TYR A 486 -15.37 15.26 14.28
N TYR A 487 -16.19 14.34 14.79
CA TYR A 487 -16.94 13.38 13.97
C TYR A 487 -18.36 13.89 13.75
N GLY A 488 -18.74 14.09 12.49
CA GLY A 488 -20.09 14.50 12.08
C GLY A 488 -20.33 16.01 12.04
N GLY A 489 -19.38 16.83 12.48
CA GLY A 489 -19.43 18.29 12.35
C GLY A 489 -19.04 18.81 10.95
N PRO A 490 -19.29 20.10 10.66
CA PRO A 490 -18.84 20.75 9.43
C PRO A 490 -17.32 20.65 9.27
N VAL A 491 -16.87 20.06 8.15
CA VAL A 491 -15.44 19.85 7.86
C VAL A 491 -15.17 20.09 6.37
N ILE A 492 -14.05 20.77 6.10
CA ILE A 492 -13.42 20.80 4.79
C ILE A 492 -12.19 19.91 4.87
N ARG A 493 -12.12 18.89 4.01
CA ARG A 493 -10.97 18.01 3.88
C ARG A 493 -10.53 17.96 2.42
N VAL A 494 -9.26 18.23 2.20
CA VAL A 494 -8.61 18.20 0.88
C VAL A 494 -7.48 17.17 0.95
N HIS A 495 -7.50 16.23 0.01
CA HIS A 495 -6.54 15.14 -0.07
C HIS A 495 -5.79 15.21 -1.40
N PHE A 496 -4.46 15.20 -1.31
CA PHE A 496 -3.54 15.15 -2.43
C PHE A 496 -2.72 13.88 -2.33
N SER A 497 -2.40 13.25 -3.46
CA SER A 497 -1.60 12.03 -3.49
C SER A 497 -0.72 12.04 -4.74
N GLN A 498 0.55 11.71 -4.58
CA GLN A 498 1.50 11.59 -5.69
C GLN A 498 2.40 10.38 -5.50
N ALA A 499 2.66 9.68 -6.60
CA ALA A 499 3.59 8.57 -6.65
C ALA A 499 5.05 9.08 -6.70
N GLY A 500 5.94 8.43 -5.96
CA GLY A 500 7.38 8.70 -5.90
C GLY A 500 7.94 8.75 -4.47
N ARG A 501 9.19 8.29 -4.28
CA ARG A 501 9.96 8.35 -3.01
C ARG A 501 10.32 9.78 -2.59
N ARG A 502 10.29 10.71 -3.55
CA ARG A 502 10.57 12.15 -3.40
C ARG A 502 9.52 12.94 -4.18
N ALA A 503 8.25 12.70 -3.88
CA ALA A 503 7.19 13.48 -4.49
C ALA A 503 7.23 14.92 -3.95
N ASP A 504 7.23 15.89 -4.85
CA ASP A 504 7.22 17.30 -4.48
C ASP A 504 5.89 17.64 -3.79
N GLN A 505 5.96 18.47 -2.76
CA GLN A 505 4.80 18.88 -2.02
C GLN A 505 3.88 19.74 -2.91
N PRO A 506 2.58 19.44 -3.01
CA PRO A 506 1.67 20.22 -3.85
C PRO A 506 1.60 21.68 -3.40
N ASP A 507 1.74 22.61 -4.36
CA ASP A 507 1.70 24.05 -4.10
C ASP A 507 0.37 24.46 -3.43
N GLU A 508 -0.75 23.83 -3.80
CA GLU A 508 -2.06 24.06 -3.18
C GLU A 508 -2.09 23.66 -1.70
N TRP A 509 -1.49 22.52 -1.36
CA TRP A 509 -1.41 22.06 0.02
C TRP A 509 -0.51 23.00 0.83
N THR A 510 0.65 23.38 0.27
CA THR A 510 1.58 24.35 0.87
C THR A 510 0.89 25.69 1.12
N PHE A 511 0.09 26.17 0.17
CA PHE A 511 -0.70 27.39 0.33
C PHE A 511 -1.70 27.28 1.49
N LEU A 512 -2.46 26.19 1.57
CA LEU A 512 -3.45 25.97 2.64
C LEU A 512 -2.79 25.91 4.02
N VAL A 513 -1.65 25.23 4.13
CA VAL A 513 -0.87 25.17 5.39
C VAL A 513 -0.33 26.54 5.76
N ASN A 514 0.23 27.30 4.82
CA ASN A 514 0.72 28.66 5.08
C ASN A 514 -0.41 29.61 5.47
N LEU A 515 -1.58 29.48 4.85
CA LEU A 515 -2.78 30.24 5.21
C LEU A 515 -3.21 29.92 6.64
N ALA A 516 -3.26 28.63 7.00
CA ALA A 516 -3.61 28.19 8.36
C ALA A 516 -2.60 28.70 9.40
N ARG A 517 -1.30 28.51 9.17
CA ARG A 517 -0.23 29.00 10.06
C ARG A 517 -0.27 30.50 10.30
N ARG A 518 -0.62 31.27 9.27
CA ARG A 518 -0.61 32.74 9.35
C ARG A 518 -1.87 33.33 9.99
N TYR A 519 -3.04 32.77 9.70
CA TYR A 519 -4.32 33.40 10.06
C TYR A 519 -5.16 32.58 11.05
N LEU A 520 -4.99 31.26 11.09
CA LEU A 520 -5.83 30.36 11.88
C LEU A 520 -5.14 29.89 13.17
N GLU A 521 -3.92 29.38 13.08
CA GLU A 521 -3.17 28.81 14.20
C GLU A 521 -2.96 29.81 15.35
N PRO A 522 -2.56 31.08 15.12
CA PRO A 522 -2.37 32.04 16.21
C PRO A 522 -3.64 32.32 17.00
N ARG A 523 -4.79 32.35 16.31
CA ARG A 523 -6.10 32.56 16.94
C ARG A 523 -6.47 31.34 17.78
N LEU A 524 -6.44 30.14 17.19
CA LEU A 524 -6.76 28.91 17.90
C LEU A 524 -5.86 28.70 19.12
N LEU A 525 -4.56 28.94 18.99
CA LEU A 525 -3.61 28.87 20.11
C LEU A 525 -3.99 29.85 21.22
N THR A 526 -4.29 31.11 20.86
CA THR A 526 -4.70 32.14 21.83
C THR A 526 -5.96 31.74 22.59
N ASP A 527 -6.95 31.20 21.87
CA ASP A 527 -8.21 30.75 22.45
C ASP A 527 -7.97 29.59 23.44
N LEU A 528 -7.19 28.58 23.05
CA LEU A 528 -6.86 27.42 23.88
C LEU A 528 -6.07 27.81 25.14
N VAL A 529 -5.04 28.65 25.01
CA VAL A 529 -4.25 29.15 26.16
C VAL A 529 -5.14 29.94 27.11
N THR A 530 -6.04 30.77 26.57
CA THR A 530 -6.96 31.57 27.39
C THR A 530 -7.92 30.68 28.19
N GLN A 531 -8.46 29.61 27.59
CA GLN A 531 -9.31 28.64 28.27
C GLN A 531 -8.57 27.94 29.42
N VAL A 532 -7.36 27.44 29.18
CA VAL A 532 -6.57 26.78 30.23
C VAL A 532 -6.21 27.75 31.37
N ARG A 533 -5.84 29.00 31.04
CA ARG A 533 -5.56 30.03 32.06
C ARG A 533 -6.78 30.43 32.88
N ARG A 534 -8.00 30.20 32.38
CA ARG A 534 -9.26 30.37 33.15
C ARG A 534 -9.58 29.18 34.06
N GLY A 535 -8.79 28.10 34.00
CA GLY A 535 -9.00 26.88 34.78
C GLY A 535 -9.85 25.82 34.07
N GLU A 536 -10.10 25.98 32.77
CA GLU A 536 -10.84 24.99 31.98
C GLU A 536 -9.90 23.85 31.51
N THR A 537 -10.43 22.63 31.44
CA THR A 537 -9.73 21.49 30.85
C THR A 537 -10.10 21.34 29.37
N ILE A 538 -9.13 21.56 28.48
CA ILE A 538 -9.33 21.44 27.02
C ILE A 538 -8.90 20.06 26.50
N THR A 539 -9.31 19.71 25.28
CA THR A 539 -8.86 18.49 24.60
C THR A 539 -8.15 18.82 23.30
N VAL A 540 -6.91 18.38 23.15
CA VAL A 540 -6.08 18.55 21.95
C VAL A 540 -5.56 17.19 21.47
N GLY A 541 -5.25 17.06 20.18
CA GLY A 541 -4.73 15.80 19.65
C GLY A 541 -5.70 14.62 19.78
N GLY A 542 -7.00 14.90 19.81
CA GLY A 542 -8.08 13.90 19.91
C GLY A 542 -8.36 13.38 21.33
N SER A 543 -7.35 13.24 22.19
CA SER A 543 -7.53 12.64 23.53
C SER A 543 -6.70 13.26 24.65
N VAL A 544 -5.80 14.18 24.36
CA VAL A 544 -4.93 14.79 25.38
C VAL A 544 -5.71 15.88 26.11
N LYS A 545 -5.91 15.68 27.40
CA LYS A 545 -6.50 16.67 28.30
C LYS A 545 -5.40 17.59 28.81
N VAL A 546 -5.63 18.90 28.73
CA VAL A 546 -4.67 19.92 29.17
C VAL A 546 -5.39 20.87 30.13
N ASP A 547 -4.78 21.10 31.28
CA ASP A 547 -5.25 22.05 32.30
C ASP A 547 -4.06 22.78 32.97
N GLN A 548 -4.33 23.54 34.03
CA GLN A 548 -3.29 24.32 34.73
C GLN A 548 -2.25 23.46 35.46
N SER A 549 -2.59 22.21 35.80
CA SER A 549 -1.71 21.30 36.54
C SER A 549 -0.76 20.53 35.64
N GLY A 550 -1.13 20.32 34.38
CA GLY A 550 -0.32 19.58 33.41
C GLY A 550 -1.15 18.96 32.31
N ILE A 551 -0.72 17.77 31.89
CA ILE A 551 -1.36 16.99 30.83
C ILE A 551 -1.85 15.65 31.38
N ALA A 552 -3.02 15.23 30.92
CA ALA A 552 -3.56 13.91 31.22
C ALA A 552 -4.05 13.23 29.94
N CYS A 553 -3.79 11.93 29.81
CA CYS A 553 -4.33 11.12 28.73
C CYS A 553 -5.03 9.89 29.34
N PRO A 554 -6.24 9.53 28.89
CA PRO A 554 -6.89 8.31 29.34
C PRO A 554 -6.28 7.04 28.69
N LYS A 555 -5.67 7.15 27.51
CA LYS A 555 -5.06 6.04 26.76
C LYS A 555 -3.84 6.55 25.96
N PRO A 556 -2.60 6.26 26.37
CA PRO A 556 -2.21 5.54 27.60
C PRO A 556 -2.64 6.31 28.85
N ARG A 557 -2.91 5.61 29.96
CA ARG A 557 -3.29 6.25 31.23
C ARG A 557 -2.08 6.97 31.81
N LEU A 558 -2.05 8.28 31.65
CA LEU A 558 -0.91 9.12 31.95
C LEU A 558 -1.40 10.44 32.57
N SER A 559 -0.67 10.94 33.57
CA SER A 559 -0.83 12.27 34.13
C SER A 559 0.55 12.83 34.44
N VAL A 560 0.94 13.93 33.80
CA VAL A 560 2.29 14.51 33.91
C VAL A 560 2.15 16.00 34.23
N PRO A 561 2.75 16.49 35.33
CA PRO A 561 2.75 17.91 35.63
C PRO A 561 3.70 18.68 34.72
N TRP A 562 3.48 19.99 34.55
CA TRP A 562 4.27 20.83 33.64
C TRP A 562 5.78 20.78 33.95
N GLU A 563 6.20 20.79 35.22
CA GLU A 563 7.62 20.73 35.60
C GLU A 563 8.36 19.46 35.17
N SER A 564 7.61 18.40 34.83
CA SER A 564 8.19 17.11 34.44
C SER A 564 8.41 16.99 32.94
N ILE A 565 7.87 17.90 32.12
CA ILE A 565 7.97 17.83 30.66
C ILE A 565 9.31 18.44 30.22
N SER A 566 10.10 17.71 29.44
CA SER A 566 11.44 18.13 29.02
C SER A 566 11.53 18.60 27.58
N ALA A 567 10.82 17.93 26.67
CA ALA A 567 10.84 18.26 25.25
C ALA A 567 9.54 17.81 24.56
N VAL A 568 9.09 18.64 23.62
CA VAL A 568 7.98 18.32 22.71
C VAL A 568 8.49 18.52 21.30
N GLN A 569 8.58 17.45 20.51
CA GLN A 569 9.16 17.50 19.18
C GLN A 569 8.25 16.85 18.13
N PRO A 570 7.98 17.54 17.00
CA PRO A 570 7.37 16.90 15.84
C PRO A 570 8.39 16.03 15.10
N HIS A 571 8.07 14.75 14.88
CA HIS A 571 8.89 13.84 14.09
C HIS A 571 8.01 12.81 13.36
N ASN A 572 8.30 12.52 12.08
CA ASN A 572 7.61 11.50 11.27
C ASN A 572 6.06 11.49 11.35
N GLY A 573 5.41 12.67 11.30
CA GLY A 573 3.94 12.74 11.36
C GLY A 573 3.34 12.60 12.77
N MET A 574 4.17 12.56 13.80
CA MET A 574 3.79 12.42 15.21
C MET A 574 4.39 13.55 16.05
N ILE A 575 3.75 13.89 17.17
CA ILE A 575 4.30 14.71 18.25
C ILE A 575 4.77 13.78 19.36
N TYR A 576 6.04 13.90 19.75
CA TYR A 576 6.64 13.16 20.85
C TYR A 576 6.78 14.06 22.07
N VAL A 577 6.27 13.63 23.21
CA VAL A 577 6.41 14.31 24.49
C VAL A 577 7.35 13.49 25.37
N HIS A 578 8.40 14.13 25.88
CA HIS A 578 9.40 13.53 26.75
C HIS A 578 9.29 14.08 28.18
N GLN A 579 9.67 13.23 29.13
CA GLN A 579 9.78 13.59 30.54
C GLN A 579 11.25 13.79 30.93
N VAL A 580 11.53 14.66 31.91
CA VAL A 580 12.87 14.85 32.46
C VAL A 580 13.43 13.52 32.97
N GLY A 581 14.60 13.12 32.45
CA GLY A 581 15.28 11.88 32.86
C GLY A 581 14.77 10.58 32.21
N VAL A 582 13.84 10.65 31.24
CA VAL A 582 13.33 9.48 30.52
C VAL A 582 13.70 9.57 29.03
N GLU A 583 14.47 8.59 28.53
CA GLU A 583 14.87 8.54 27.11
C GLU A 583 13.69 8.26 26.17
N LYS A 584 12.75 7.40 26.59
CA LYS A 584 11.57 7.05 25.78
C LYS A 584 10.47 8.13 25.91
N PRO A 585 9.73 8.42 24.83
CA PRO A 585 8.60 9.35 24.88
C PRO A 585 7.49 8.81 25.79
N VAL A 586 6.94 9.67 26.65
CA VAL A 586 5.85 9.30 27.56
C VAL A 586 4.47 9.39 26.87
N LEU A 587 4.37 10.18 25.81
CA LEU A 587 3.16 10.34 25.02
C LEU A 587 3.51 10.59 23.55
N THR A 588 2.77 9.97 22.64
CA THR A 588 2.85 10.19 21.20
C THR A 588 1.49 10.55 20.64
N VAL A 589 1.42 11.59 19.80
CA VAL A 589 0.16 12.11 19.24
C VAL A 589 0.28 12.25 17.72
N PRO A 590 -0.58 11.60 16.91
CA PRO A 590 -0.53 11.77 15.45
C PRO A 590 -0.95 13.17 15.00
N LEU A 591 -0.23 13.75 14.04
CA LEU A 591 -0.53 15.08 13.46
C LEU A 591 -1.88 15.13 12.70
N SER A 592 -2.44 13.96 12.36
CA SER A 592 -3.78 13.83 11.77
C SER A 592 -4.92 14.14 12.74
N HIS A 593 -4.63 14.23 14.04
CA HIS A 593 -5.61 14.60 15.06
C HIS A 593 -5.85 16.12 15.11
N PRO A 594 -7.05 16.55 15.54
CA PRO A 594 -7.39 17.97 15.60
C PRO A 594 -6.45 18.72 16.55
N ASN A 595 -5.89 19.84 16.08
CA ASN A 595 -4.98 20.73 16.82
C ASN A 595 -3.70 20.06 17.32
N ALA A 596 -3.33 18.89 16.81
CA ALA A 596 -2.11 18.20 17.21
C ALA A 596 -0.84 19.02 16.89
N GLY A 597 -0.83 19.74 15.76
CA GLY A 597 0.27 20.64 15.39
C GLY A 597 0.49 21.82 16.32
N LEU A 598 -0.53 22.21 17.12
CA LEU A 598 -0.44 23.32 18.07
C LEU A 598 0.16 22.91 19.43
N ILE A 599 0.33 21.60 19.68
CA ILE A 599 0.77 21.08 20.98
C ILE A 599 2.12 21.67 21.42
N PRO A 600 3.18 21.76 20.58
CA PRO A 600 4.45 22.32 21.00
C PRO A 600 4.33 23.77 21.50
N ASP A 601 3.66 24.64 20.75
CA ASP A 601 3.50 26.05 21.10
C ASP A 601 2.54 26.25 22.28
N LEU A 602 1.49 25.43 22.37
CA LEU A 602 0.57 25.42 23.50
C LEU A 602 1.30 25.06 24.80
N PHE A 603 2.15 24.03 24.78
CA PHE A 603 2.89 23.62 25.96
C PHE A 603 3.94 24.67 26.32
N ALA A 604 4.65 25.23 25.33
CA ALA A 604 5.59 26.32 25.56
C ALA A 604 4.94 27.57 26.20
N ALA A 605 3.68 27.86 25.87
CA ALA A 605 2.94 29.01 26.44
C ALA A 605 2.35 28.76 27.84
N LEU A 606 2.28 27.50 28.28
CA LEU A 606 1.70 27.06 29.56
C LEU A 606 2.74 26.55 30.57
N MET A 607 3.90 26.09 30.10
CA MET A 607 5.02 25.74 30.97
C MET A 607 5.54 26.98 31.72
N PRO A 608 5.88 26.84 33.02
CA PRO A 608 6.32 27.94 33.87
C PRO A 608 7.72 28.49 33.54
#